data_AF-A0A6G9Y3Z1-F1
#
_entry.id   AF-A0A6G9Y3Z1-F1
#
_cell.length_a   1.000
_cell.length_b   1.000
_cell.length_c   1.000
_cell.angle_alpha   90.00
_cell.angle_beta   90.00
_cell.angle_gamma   90.00
#
_symmetry.space_group_name_H-M   'P 1'
#
loop_
_entity.id
_entity.type
_entity.pdbx_description
1 polymer ?
#
loop_
_entity_poly.entity_id
_entity_poly.type
_entity_poly.pdbx_seq_one_letter_code
_entity_poly.pdbx_strand_id
1 'polypeptide(L)'
;MATDVASAPDKITVTLKGGTGFDAPWIVHHASSIAEAEQMVRGSGQLMKLAQDAATHFAGLGPAKSAPATPRNASTAAKPAYQQAPGGEGRQCPHGEMVFKSGVSKKDGKPWSAFMCPAPAGTPDQCEKQWLR
;
A
#
# COMPACT_ATOMS: atom_id res chain seq x y z
N MET A 1 -10.88 -60.06 9.64
CA MET A 1 -9.70 -59.18 9.59
C MET A 1 -10.22 -57.79 9.25
N ALA A 2 -10.24 -56.87 10.23
CA ALA A 2 -10.64 -55.49 9.99
C ALA A 2 -9.40 -54.77 9.46
N THR A 3 -9.47 -54.27 8.23
CA THR A 3 -8.46 -53.40 7.64
C THR A 3 -8.51 -52.07 8.37
N ASP A 4 -7.42 -51.72 9.06
CA ASP A 4 -7.14 -50.36 9.50
C ASP A 4 -7.19 -49.44 8.27
N VAL A 5 -8.25 -48.64 8.16
CA VAL A 5 -8.28 -47.49 7.26
C VAL A 5 -7.29 -46.51 7.87
N ALA A 6 -6.06 -46.49 7.36
CA ALA A 6 -5.08 -45.48 7.72
C ALA A 6 -5.71 -44.10 7.52
N SER A 7 -6.05 -43.42 8.61
CA SER A 7 -6.48 -42.02 8.58
C SER A 7 -5.40 -41.24 7.85
N ALA A 8 -5.80 -40.50 6.82
CA ALA A 8 -4.87 -39.58 6.17
C ALA A 8 -4.26 -38.67 7.26
N PRO A 9 -2.94 -38.45 7.27
CA PRO A 9 -2.32 -37.60 8.30
C PRO A 9 -3.01 -36.24 8.29
N ASP A 10 -3.30 -35.69 9.48
CA ASP A 10 -3.92 -34.38 9.63
C ASP A 10 -3.13 -33.35 8.80
N LYS A 11 -3.72 -32.90 7.69
CA LYS A 11 -3.10 -31.93 6.78
C LYS A 11 -3.48 -30.53 7.21
N ILE A 12 -2.48 -29.75 7.61
CA ILE A 12 -2.62 -28.33 7.87
C ILE A 12 -2.33 -27.58 6.57
N THR A 13 -3.25 -26.70 6.17
CA THR A 13 -3.01 -25.80 5.04
C THR A 13 -2.97 -24.37 5.55
N VAL A 14 -1.87 -23.67 5.27
CA VAL A 14 -1.70 -22.26 5.62
C VAL A 14 -1.56 -21.45 4.35
N THR A 15 -2.44 -20.47 4.17
CA THR A 15 -2.39 -19.56 3.02
C THR A 15 -1.94 -18.18 3.49
N LEU A 16 -0.90 -17.66 2.85
CA LEU A 16 -0.37 -16.32 3.07
C LEU A 16 -0.75 -15.47 1.86
N LYS A 17 -1.52 -14.40 2.08
CA LYS A 17 -2.01 -13.52 1.02
C LYS A 17 -1.35 -12.15 1.13
N GLY A 18 -0.68 -11.70 0.07
CA GLY A 18 0.10 -10.46 0.04
C GLY A 18 -0.71 -9.16 -0.07
N GLY A 19 -2.04 -9.20 0.04
CA GLY A 19 -2.88 -8.01 -0.12
C GLY A 19 -4.38 -8.26 0.01
N THR A 20 -5.19 -7.22 -0.05
CA THR A 20 -6.65 -7.32 0.11
C THR A 20 -7.38 -7.63 -1.20
N GLY A 21 -6.77 -7.33 -2.35
CA GLY A 21 -7.34 -7.55 -3.69
C GLY A 21 -7.45 -9.02 -4.10
N PHE A 22 -8.29 -9.30 -5.10
CA PHE A 22 -8.41 -10.64 -5.69
C PHE A 22 -7.20 -11.05 -6.52
N ASP A 23 -6.43 -10.07 -7.00
CA ASP A 23 -5.21 -10.23 -7.80
C ASP A 23 -3.92 -10.26 -6.97
N ALA A 24 -4.02 -10.23 -5.64
CA ALA A 24 -2.86 -10.33 -4.76
C ALA A 24 -2.19 -11.71 -4.86
N PRO A 25 -0.85 -11.81 -4.76
CA PRO A 25 -0.12 -13.07 -4.76
C PRO A 25 -0.41 -13.90 -3.51
N TRP A 26 -0.54 -15.22 -3.68
CA TRP A 26 -0.78 -16.17 -2.59
C TRP A 26 0.36 -17.19 -2.52
N ILE A 27 0.71 -17.56 -1.31
CA ILE A 27 1.56 -18.72 -1.02
C ILE A 27 0.71 -19.70 -0.23
N VAL A 28 0.68 -20.97 -0.64
CA VAL A 28 -0.04 -22.04 0.04
C VAL A 28 0.97 -23.06 0.55
N HIS A 29 1.01 -23.24 1.86
CA HIS A 29 1.81 -24.26 2.53
C HIS A 29 0.93 -25.43 2.93
N HIS A 30 1.41 -26.64 2.67
CA HIS A 30 0.83 -27.88 3.18
C HIS A 30 1.82 -28.47 4.19
N ALA A 31 1.37 -28.64 5.42
CA ALA A 31 2.16 -29.19 6.51
C ALA A 31 1.44 -30.39 7.14
N SER A 32 2.22 -31.30 7.70
CA SER A 32 1.75 -32.48 8.43
C SER A 32 1.63 -32.26 9.94
N SER A 33 2.08 -31.08 10.43
CA SER A 33 2.01 -30.70 11.84
C SER A 33 2.03 -29.18 12.03
N ILE A 34 1.62 -28.71 13.21
CA ILE A 34 1.65 -27.28 13.57
C ILE A 34 3.09 -26.76 13.60
N ALA A 35 4.02 -27.53 14.17
CA ALA A 35 5.42 -27.13 14.26
C ALA A 35 6.04 -26.92 12.87
N GLU A 36 5.74 -27.82 11.92
CA GLU A 36 6.15 -27.67 10.53
C GLU A 36 5.50 -26.44 9.88
N ALA A 37 4.20 -26.22 10.09
CA ALA A 37 3.50 -25.06 9.57
C ALA A 37 4.11 -23.74 10.08
N GLU A 38 4.45 -23.65 11.37
CA GLU A 38 5.13 -22.48 11.94
C GLU A 38 6.51 -22.25 11.33
N GLN A 39 7.29 -23.31 11.13
CA GLN A 39 8.61 -23.21 10.52
C GLN A 39 8.51 -22.72 9.07
N MET A 40 7.56 -23.24 8.29
CA MET A 40 7.31 -22.80 6.92
C MET A 40 6.94 -21.31 6.87
N VAL A 41 6.02 -20.86 7.74
CA VAL A 41 5.61 -19.46 7.80
C VAL A 41 6.79 -18.55 8.19
N ARG A 42 7.56 -18.90 9.23
CA ARG A 42 8.71 -18.10 9.68
C ARG A 42 9.82 -18.03 8.62
N GLY A 43 10.04 -19.10 7.86
CA GLY A 43 11.05 -19.17 6.80
C GLY A 43 10.63 -18.53 5.47
N SER A 44 9.36 -18.15 5.31
CA SER A 44 8.81 -17.77 4.01
C SER A 44 9.18 -16.36 3.50
N GLY A 45 9.93 -15.56 4.26
CA GLY A 45 10.18 -14.15 3.91
C GLY A 45 10.77 -13.92 2.51
N GLN A 46 11.74 -14.73 2.08
CA GLN A 46 12.29 -14.63 0.72
C GLN A 46 11.29 -15.11 -0.35
N LEU A 47 10.51 -16.15 -0.04
CA LEU A 47 9.46 -16.64 -0.93
C LEU A 47 8.34 -15.61 -1.10
N MET A 48 7.97 -14.88 -0.03
CA MET A 48 7.02 -13.76 -0.10
C MET A 48 7.52 -12.67 -1.05
N LYS A 49 8.79 -12.27 -0.94
CA LYS A 49 9.38 -11.28 -1.85
C LYS A 49 9.35 -11.77 -3.29
N LEU A 50 9.78 -13.01 -3.53
CA LEU A 50 9.76 -13.61 -4.86
C LEU A 50 8.35 -13.69 -5.46
N ALA A 51 7.36 -14.10 -4.66
CA ALA A 51 5.96 -14.17 -5.09
C ALA A 51 5.41 -12.77 -5.43
N GLN A 52 5.79 -11.75 -4.67
CA GLN A 52 5.42 -10.36 -4.95
C GLN A 52 6.05 -9.85 -6.24
N ASP A 53 7.35 -10.10 -6.45
CA ASP A 53 8.07 -9.69 -7.65
C ASP A 53 7.49 -10.38 -8.90
N ALA A 54 7.21 -11.69 -8.81
CA ALA A 54 6.58 -12.46 -9.88
C ALA A 54 5.17 -11.93 -10.21
N ALA A 55 4.35 -11.60 -9.20
CA ALA A 55 3.02 -11.05 -9.43
C ALA A 55 3.06 -9.66 -10.06
N THR A 56 3.99 -8.79 -9.63
CA THR A 56 4.20 -7.48 -10.25
C THR A 56 4.62 -7.65 -11.71
N HIS A 57 5.55 -8.56 -12.00
CA HIS A 57 5.97 -8.85 -13.37
C HIS A 57 4.79 -9.35 -14.22
N PHE A 58 4.04 -10.32 -13.72
CA PHE A 58 2.89 -10.89 -14.41
C PHE A 58 1.79 -9.86 -14.69
N ALA A 59 1.50 -8.97 -13.73
CA ALA A 59 0.57 -7.86 -13.93
C ALA A 59 1.02 -6.89 -15.02
N GLY A 60 2.34 -6.68 -15.18
CA GLY A 60 2.93 -5.86 -16.22
C GLY A 60 2.92 -6.48 -17.62
N LEU A 61 2.75 -7.80 -17.74
CA LEU A 61 2.60 -8.50 -19.03
C LEU A 61 1.17 -8.45 -19.58
N GLY A 62 0.19 -8.13 -18.72
CA GLY A 62 -1.19 -7.97 -19.15
C GLY A 62 -1.38 -6.71 -20.02
N PRO A 63 -2.45 -6.65 -20.84
CA PRO A 63 -2.84 -5.39 -21.46
C PRO A 63 -2.99 -4.35 -20.35
N ALA A 64 -2.54 -3.11 -20.62
CA ALA A 64 -2.68 -2.01 -19.67
C ALA A 64 -4.13 -1.99 -19.17
N LYS A 65 -4.35 -2.40 -17.92
CA LYS A 65 -5.68 -2.30 -17.31
C LYS A 65 -6.07 -0.84 -17.46
N SER A 66 -7.19 -0.56 -18.12
CA SER A 66 -7.83 0.75 -18.01
C SER A 66 -7.83 1.07 -16.53
N ALA A 67 -7.19 2.19 -16.15
CA ALA A 67 -7.14 2.61 -14.77
C ALA A 67 -8.54 2.43 -14.19
N PRO A 68 -8.71 1.73 -13.05
CA PRO A 68 -10.03 1.57 -12.48
C PRO A 68 -10.65 2.95 -12.40
N ALA A 69 -11.83 3.14 -13.00
CA ALA A 69 -12.66 4.29 -12.71
C ALA A 69 -12.77 4.32 -11.19
N THR A 70 -12.04 5.25 -10.58
CA THR A 70 -11.86 5.27 -9.13
C THR A 70 -13.26 5.42 -8.55
N PRO A 71 -13.76 4.47 -7.71
CA PRO A 71 -14.98 4.73 -6.99
C PRO A 71 -14.73 5.96 -6.14
N ARG A 72 -15.42 7.03 -6.53
CA ARG A 72 -15.59 8.24 -5.74
C ARG A 72 -16.09 7.80 -4.36
N ASN A 73 -15.31 8.11 -3.34
CA ASN A 73 -15.59 7.99 -1.90
C ASN A 73 -15.56 6.59 -1.26
N ALA A 74 -14.47 6.32 -0.53
CA ALA A 74 -14.56 6.09 0.91
C ALA A 74 -13.32 6.66 1.58
N SER A 75 -13.55 7.62 2.48
CA SER A 75 -12.55 8.31 3.28
C SER A 75 -11.79 7.32 4.17
N THR A 76 -10.57 6.98 3.81
CA THR A 76 -9.52 6.67 4.79
C THR A 76 -8.54 7.83 4.72
N ALA A 77 -8.21 8.40 5.88
CA ALA A 77 -7.29 9.52 6.01
C ALA A 77 -5.89 9.11 5.48
N ALA A 78 -5.70 9.21 4.17
CA ALA A 78 -4.40 9.11 3.55
C ALA A 78 -3.60 10.31 4.05
N LYS A 79 -2.53 10.02 4.79
CA LYS A 79 -1.48 11.01 5.07
C LYS A 79 -1.08 11.59 3.71
N PRO A 80 -1.03 12.91 3.54
CA PRO A 80 -0.73 13.50 2.23
C PRO A 80 0.65 13.00 1.81
N ALA A 81 0.67 12.24 0.72
CA ALA A 81 1.92 11.91 0.05
C ALA A 81 2.56 13.23 -0.38
N TYR A 82 3.85 13.40 -0.08
CA TYR A 82 4.67 14.47 -0.60
C TYR A 82 4.76 14.26 -2.12
N GLN A 83 3.82 14.84 -2.86
CA GLN A 83 3.94 14.96 -4.30
C GLN A 83 4.91 16.10 -4.59
N GLN A 84 5.77 15.96 -5.58
CA GLN A 84 6.60 17.07 -6.02
C GLN A 84 5.73 18.10 -6.75
N ALA A 85 6.08 19.38 -6.68
CA ALA A 85 5.35 20.43 -7.38
C ALA A 85 5.45 20.23 -8.91
N PRO A 86 4.37 20.50 -9.67
CA PRO A 86 4.43 20.51 -11.12
C PRO A 86 5.54 21.49 -11.58
N GLY A 87 6.55 21.01 -12.31
CA GLY A 87 7.66 21.84 -12.78
C GLY A 87 8.89 21.88 -11.86
N GLY A 88 8.90 21.16 -10.73
CA GLY A 88 10.08 21.06 -9.85
C GLY A 88 10.38 22.33 -9.06
N GLU A 89 9.43 23.26 -8.95
CA GLU A 89 9.61 24.49 -8.19
C GLU A 89 9.64 24.21 -6.68
N GLY A 90 10.71 24.67 -6.02
CA GLY A 90 10.81 24.73 -4.56
C GLY A 90 10.56 26.15 -4.07
N ARG A 91 9.98 26.30 -2.88
CA ARG A 91 9.80 27.61 -2.23
C ARG A 91 10.41 27.58 -0.85
N GLN A 92 11.00 28.70 -0.42
CA GLN A 92 11.57 28.85 0.92
C GLN A 92 10.77 29.86 1.74
N CYS A 93 10.66 29.58 3.03
CA CYS A 93 10.18 30.51 4.04
C CYS A 93 11.20 30.61 5.18
N PRO A 94 11.02 31.53 6.16
CA PRO A 94 11.91 31.65 7.31
C PRO A 94 12.09 30.36 8.14
N HIS A 95 11.14 29.41 8.01
CA HIS A 95 11.14 28.11 8.69
C HIS A 95 11.77 26.97 7.88
N GLY A 96 12.26 27.25 6.67
CA GLY A 96 12.92 26.28 5.79
C GLY A 96 12.23 26.09 4.44
N GLU A 97 12.53 24.97 3.79
CA GLU A 97 11.92 24.59 2.52
C GLU A 97 10.42 24.28 2.72
N MET A 98 9.59 24.91 1.91
CA MET A 98 8.14 24.74 1.96
C MET A 98 7.74 23.40 1.35
N VAL A 99 6.78 22.75 2.00
CA VAL A 99 6.27 21.43 1.61
C VAL A 99 5.14 21.59 0.62
N PHE A 100 5.31 21.05 -0.60
CA PHE A 100 4.19 20.95 -1.55
C PHE A 100 3.17 19.91 -1.07
N LYS A 101 1.89 20.28 -1.13
CA LYS A 101 0.77 19.36 -0.93
C LYS A 101 -0.27 19.57 -2.03
N SER A 102 -0.86 18.49 -2.48
CA SER A 102 -2.00 18.52 -3.39
C SER A 102 -3.12 17.62 -2.91
N GLY A 103 -4.33 17.85 -3.40
CA GLY A 103 -5.48 17.04 -3.07
C GLY A 103 -6.77 17.55 -3.71
N VAL A 104 -7.90 17.05 -3.21
CA VAL A 104 -9.24 17.48 -3.65
C VAL A 104 -9.95 18.15 -2.46
N SER A 105 -10.52 19.33 -2.69
CA SER A 105 -11.25 20.08 -1.66
C SER A 105 -12.47 19.29 -1.22
N LYS A 106 -12.61 19.08 0.09
CA LYS A 106 -13.82 18.44 0.65
C LYS A 106 -15.07 19.31 0.51
N LYS A 107 -14.91 20.64 0.38
CA LYS A 107 -16.03 21.58 0.26
C LYS A 107 -16.61 21.58 -1.16
N ASP A 108 -15.75 21.77 -2.15
CA ASP A 108 -16.18 22.05 -3.53
C ASP A 108 -15.83 20.94 -4.52
N GLY A 109 -15.14 19.89 -4.07
CA GLY A 109 -14.71 18.78 -4.92
C GLY A 109 -13.65 19.14 -5.97
N LYS A 110 -13.14 20.38 -5.96
CA LYS A 110 -12.12 20.88 -6.89
C LYS A 110 -10.71 20.45 -6.47
N PRO A 111 -9.83 20.08 -7.42
CA PRO A 111 -8.42 19.84 -7.11
C PRO A 111 -7.76 21.11 -6.59
N TRP A 112 -6.79 20.96 -5.69
CA TRP A 112 -5.98 22.06 -5.15
C TRP A 112 -4.54 21.61 -4.98
N SER A 113 -3.63 22.57 -5.05
CA SER A 113 -2.23 22.42 -4.72
C SER A 113 -1.73 23.66 -3.98
N ALA A 114 -0.82 23.49 -3.03
CA ALA A 114 -0.23 24.59 -2.29
C ALA A 114 1.14 24.24 -1.72
N PHE A 115 1.99 25.25 -1.55
CA PHE A 115 3.17 25.16 -0.68
C PHE A 115 2.77 25.53 0.75
N MET A 116 3.16 24.68 1.69
CA MET A 116 2.90 24.85 3.13
C MET A 116 4.21 25.04 3.89
N CYS A 117 4.19 25.94 4.88
CA CYS A 117 5.29 26.10 5.82
C CYS A 117 5.58 24.74 6.53
N PRO A 118 6.86 24.36 6.71
CA PRO A 118 7.23 23.12 7.40
C PRO A 118 7.04 23.21 8.93
N ALA A 119 6.81 24.41 9.48
CA ALA A 119 6.57 24.59 10.90
C ALA A 119 5.33 23.80 11.37
N PRO A 120 5.35 23.22 12.60
CA PRO A 120 4.21 22.52 13.17
C PRO A 120 2.91 23.34 13.12
N ALA A 121 1.78 22.66 13.00
CA ALA A 121 0.49 23.34 13.02
C ALA A 121 0.27 24.02 14.38
N GLY A 122 -0.09 25.30 14.37
CA GLY A 122 -0.34 26.08 15.58
C GLY A 122 0.84 26.90 16.09
N THR A 123 1.99 26.89 15.40
CA THR A 123 3.08 27.82 15.71
C THR A 123 2.64 29.27 15.39
N PRO A 124 2.80 30.25 16.31
CA PRO A 124 2.31 31.62 16.12
C PRO A 124 2.83 32.33 14.86
N ASP A 125 4.01 31.95 14.39
CA ASP A 125 4.70 32.53 13.23
C ASP A 125 4.61 31.66 11.97
N GLN A 126 3.70 30.69 11.92
CA GLN A 126 3.49 29.85 10.73
C GLN A 126 3.12 30.71 9.50
N CYS A 127 3.87 30.57 8.40
CA CYS A 127 3.58 31.30 7.18
C CYS A 127 2.24 30.90 6.55
N GLU A 128 1.63 31.84 5.84
CA GLU A 128 0.44 31.55 5.03
C GLU A 128 0.75 30.54 3.91
N LYS A 129 -0.26 29.72 3.61
CA LYS A 129 -0.25 28.74 2.54
C LYS A 129 -0.30 29.41 1.17
N GLN A 130 0.63 29.05 0.29
CA GLN A 130 0.74 29.61 -1.04
C GLN A 130 0.04 28.67 -2.03
N TRP A 131 -1.18 29.01 -2.42
CA TRP A 131 -1.98 28.22 -3.35
C TRP A 131 -1.45 28.33 -4.79
N LEU A 132 -1.32 27.19 -5.45
CA LEU A 132 -1.18 27.13 -6.91
C LEU A 132 -2.59 26.98 -7.49
N ARG A 133 -2.87 27.73 -8.54
CA ARG A 133 -4.13 27.66 -9.30
C ARG A 133 -3.89 26.97 -10.63
#